data_AF-A0A942G8E3-F1
#
_entry.id   AF-A0A942G8E3-F1
#
_cell.length_a   1.000
_cell.length_b   1.000
_cell.length_c   1.000
_cell.angle_alpha   90.00
_cell.angle_beta   90.00
_cell.angle_gamma   90.00
#
_symmetry.space_group_name_H-M   'P 1'
#
loop_
_entity.id
_entity.type
_entity.pdbx_description
1 polymer ?
#
loop_
_entity_poly.entity_id
_entity_poly.type
_entity_poly.pdbx_seq_one_letter_code
_entity_poly.pdbx_strand_id
1 'polypeptide(L)'
;MSRLRGQDGALSAEFVAAIGPLMLVLVFGWQLLLFAAAGNSAAHAARNGSRAAGISGASCNTAVADALPTWLRAGATANCMGERVTVDVAVPILFPGMGLGSFTLQRTAQLPNTGLVP
;
A
#
# COMPACT_ATOMS: atom_id res chain seq x y z
N MET A 1 42.62 -41.12 13.99
CA MET A 1 42.63 -39.76 13.39
C MET A 1 41.49 -39.67 12.37
N SER A 2 40.32 -39.12 12.72
CA SER A 2 39.31 -38.63 11.75
C SER A 2 38.05 -38.10 12.48
N ARG A 3 38.06 -36.84 12.92
CA ARG A 3 36.85 -36.12 13.40
C ARG A 3 36.78 -34.68 12.87
N LEU A 4 37.29 -34.42 11.66
CA LEU A 4 37.26 -33.07 11.08
C LEU A 4 36.08 -32.84 10.11
N ARG A 5 35.29 -33.86 9.78
CA ARG A 5 34.25 -33.79 8.74
C ARG A 5 32.91 -33.16 9.14
N GLY A 6 32.77 -32.69 10.39
CA GLY A 6 31.51 -32.19 10.93
C GLY A 6 31.44 -30.67 11.19
N GLN A 7 32.57 -29.96 11.09
CA GLN A 7 32.63 -28.55 11.50
C GLN A 7 32.08 -27.61 10.40
N ASP A 8 32.34 -27.90 9.12
CA ASP A 8 31.89 -27.05 8.02
C ASP A 8 30.36 -27.15 7.77
N GLY A 9 29.78 -28.33 8.01
CA GLY A 9 28.35 -28.58 7.87
C GLY A 9 27.52 -27.97 9.00
N ALA A 10 28.07 -27.92 10.23
CA ALA A 10 27.43 -27.27 11.37
C ALA A 10 27.32 -25.76 11.17
N LEU A 11 28.42 -25.12 10.73
CA LEU A 11 28.45 -23.69 10.44
C LEU A 11 27.49 -23.30 9.31
N SER A 12 27.40 -24.15 8.27
CA SER A 12 26.46 -23.94 7.16
C SER A 12 25.00 -24.09 7.61
N ALA A 13 24.70 -25.06 8.46
CA ALA A 13 23.35 -25.27 8.99
C ALA A 13 22.90 -24.15 9.94
N GLU A 14 23.79 -23.67 10.81
CA GLU A 14 23.53 -22.52 11.69
C GLU A 14 23.26 -21.23 10.88
N PHE A 15 24.01 -21.01 9.79
CA PHE A 15 23.79 -19.86 8.93
C PHE A 15 22.44 -19.92 8.19
N VAL A 16 22.06 -21.09 7.67
CA VAL A 16 20.74 -21.29 7.04
C VAL A 16 19.61 -21.10 8.05
N ALA A 17 19.82 -21.52 9.30
CA ALA A 17 18.86 -21.27 10.38
C ALA A 17 18.71 -19.77 10.69
N ALA A 18 19.77 -18.97 10.55
CA ALA A 18 19.71 -17.51 10.71
C ALA A 18 19.07 -16.78 9.51
N ILE A 19 19.20 -17.32 8.29
CA ILE A 19 18.58 -16.75 7.07
C ILE A 19 17.05 -16.73 7.16
N GLY A 20 16.43 -17.77 7.72
CA GLY A 20 14.97 -17.87 7.84
C GLY A 20 14.33 -16.67 8.56
N PRO A 21 14.69 -16.41 9.83
CA PRO A 21 14.23 -15.24 10.58
C PRO A 21 14.57 -13.91 9.89
N LEU A 22 15.76 -13.78 9.30
CA LEU A 22 16.16 -12.58 8.57
C LEU A 22 15.22 -12.30 7.38
N MET A 23 14.89 -13.33 6.61
CA MET A 23 13.92 -13.25 5.51
C MET A 23 12.54 -12.85 6.03
N LEU A 24 12.08 -13.40 7.15
CA LEU A 24 10.80 -13.00 7.75
C LEU A 24 10.79 -11.51 8.09
N VAL A 25 11.82 -11.01 8.79
CA VAL A 25 11.94 -9.58 9.13
C VAL A 25 11.97 -8.73 7.87
N LEU A 26 12.69 -9.15 6.83
CA LEU A 26 12.75 -8.44 5.55
C LEU A 26 11.37 -8.37 4.88
N VAL A 27 10.64 -9.49 4.84
CA VAL A 27 9.28 -9.55 4.27
C VAL A 27 8.32 -8.67 5.06
N PHE A 28 8.38 -8.67 6.39
CA PHE A 28 7.57 -7.77 7.22
C PHE A 28 7.92 -6.29 6.98
N GLY A 29 9.20 -5.94 6.94
CA GLY A 29 9.65 -4.60 6.63
C GLY A 29 9.17 -4.15 5.25
N TRP A 30 9.29 -5.03 4.25
CA TRP A 30 8.77 -4.77 2.91
C TRP A 30 7.25 -4.59 2.90
N GLN A 31 6.52 -5.42 3.64
CA GLN A 31 5.07 -5.30 3.76
C GLN A 31 4.66 -3.95 4.37
N LEU A 32 5.36 -3.49 5.41
CA LEU A 32 5.13 -2.16 6.00
C LEU A 32 5.37 -1.03 5.00
N LEU A 33 6.43 -1.13 4.19
CA LEU A 33 6.70 -0.17 3.12
C LEU A 33 5.57 -0.15 2.09
N LEU A 34 5.05 -1.31 1.69
CA LEU A 34 3.91 -1.38 0.76
C LEU A 34 2.65 -0.74 1.34
N PHE A 35 2.35 -0.99 2.62
CA PHE A 35 1.22 -0.35 3.31
C PHE A 35 1.37 1.18 3.34
N ALA A 36 2.55 1.67 3.71
CA ALA A 36 2.84 3.11 3.75
C ALA A 36 2.75 3.73 2.35
N ALA A 37 3.33 3.09 1.34
CA ALA A 37 3.30 3.57 -0.05
C ALA A 37 1.87 3.65 -0.58
N ALA A 38 1.06 2.59 -0.40
CA ALA A 38 -0.33 2.56 -0.84
C ALA A 38 -1.18 3.63 -0.12
N GLY A 39 -1.02 3.78 1.20
CA GLY A 39 -1.73 4.78 1.97
C GLY A 39 -1.38 6.21 1.57
N ASN A 40 -0.10 6.49 1.29
CA ASN A 40 0.35 7.78 0.80
C ASN A 40 -0.22 8.07 -0.59
N SER A 41 -0.17 7.11 -1.52
CA SER A 41 -0.76 7.22 -2.85
C SER A 41 -2.27 7.49 -2.79
N ALA A 42 -3.01 6.78 -1.92
CA ALA A 42 -4.44 7.00 -1.72
C ALA A 42 -4.75 8.42 -1.24
N ALA A 43 -3.98 8.91 -0.26
CA ALA A 43 -4.15 10.26 0.28
C ALA A 43 -3.83 11.34 -0.77
N HIS A 44 -2.78 11.16 -1.56
CA HIS A 44 -2.46 12.05 -2.67
C HIS A 44 -3.57 12.06 -3.72
N ALA A 45 -4.07 10.89 -4.09
CA ALA A 45 -5.13 10.76 -5.07
C ALA A 45 -6.45 11.39 -4.61
N ALA A 46 -6.84 11.18 -3.34
CA ALA A 46 -8.04 11.80 -2.77
C ALA A 46 -7.96 13.34 -2.81
N ARG A 47 -6.79 13.93 -2.50
CA ARG A 47 -6.57 15.38 -2.56
C ARG A 47 -6.56 15.92 -3.99
N ASN A 48 -5.98 15.19 -4.93
CA ASN A 48 -5.99 15.59 -6.33
C ASN A 48 -7.40 15.49 -6.93
N GLY A 49 -8.12 14.43 -6.60
CA GLY A 49 -9.53 14.25 -6.96
C GLY A 49 -10.41 15.36 -6.42
N SER A 50 -10.26 15.74 -5.14
CA SER A 50 -11.09 16.80 -4.54
C SER A 50 -10.87 18.16 -5.21
N ARG A 51 -9.63 18.48 -5.57
CA ARG A 51 -9.28 19.69 -6.35
C ARG A 51 -9.90 19.67 -7.75
N ALA A 52 -9.80 18.54 -8.45
CA ALA A 52 -10.39 18.38 -9.77
C ALA A 52 -11.92 18.52 -9.73
N ALA A 53 -12.55 17.91 -8.72
CA ALA A 53 -14.00 17.98 -8.54
C ALA A 53 -14.52 19.40 -8.29
N GLY A 54 -13.75 20.23 -7.56
CA GLY A 54 -14.08 21.65 -7.34
C GLY A 54 -13.98 22.53 -8.59
N ILE A 55 -13.19 22.14 -9.60
CA ILE A 55 -13.03 22.89 -10.86
C ILE A 55 -14.04 22.41 -11.91
N SER A 56 -14.19 21.09 -12.05
CA SER A 56 -15.14 20.45 -12.96
C SER A 56 -15.42 19.04 -12.46
N GLY A 57 -16.60 18.81 -11.90
CA GLY A 57 -16.98 17.52 -11.29
C GLY A 57 -16.73 16.27 -12.16
N ALA A 58 -16.72 16.42 -13.49
CA ALA A 58 -16.46 15.34 -14.44
C ALA A 58 -14.99 14.84 -14.47
N SER A 59 -14.01 15.61 -13.97
CA SER A 59 -12.58 15.25 -14.05
C SER A 59 -12.04 14.53 -12.80
N CYS A 60 -12.87 14.31 -11.78
CA CYS A 60 -12.45 13.71 -10.51
C CYS A 60 -11.90 12.29 -10.67
N ASN A 61 -12.61 11.41 -11.38
CA ASN A 61 -12.19 10.02 -11.55
C ASN A 61 -10.88 9.90 -12.34
N THR A 62 -10.70 10.73 -13.37
CA THR A 62 -9.47 10.77 -14.17
C THR A 62 -8.30 11.29 -13.34
N ALA A 63 -8.51 12.36 -12.56
CA ALA A 63 -7.48 12.92 -11.69
C ALA A 63 -7.05 11.95 -10.57
N VAL A 64 -7.99 11.16 -10.03
CA VAL A 64 -7.67 10.08 -9.09
C VAL A 64 -6.87 8.99 -9.80
N ALA A 65 -7.33 8.49 -10.96
CA ALA A 65 -6.64 7.43 -11.68
C ALA A 65 -5.20 7.80 -12.07
N ASP A 66 -4.97 9.03 -12.50
CA ASP A 66 -3.64 9.55 -12.87
C ASP A 66 -2.72 9.71 -11.66
N ALA A 67 -3.29 10.04 -10.49
CA ALA A 67 -2.53 10.16 -9.25
C ALA A 67 -2.13 8.81 -8.63
N LEU A 68 -2.76 7.71 -9.02
CA LEU A 68 -2.39 6.38 -8.56
C LEU A 68 -1.30 5.76 -9.44
N PRO A 69 -0.32 5.05 -8.83
CA PRO A 69 0.62 4.25 -9.58
C PRO A 69 -0.07 3.04 -10.24
N THR A 70 0.45 2.60 -11.38
CA THR A 70 -0.17 1.58 -12.25
C THR A 70 -0.50 0.27 -11.54
N TRP A 71 0.38 -0.20 -10.65
CA TRP A 71 0.20 -1.43 -9.88
C TRP A 71 -0.93 -1.35 -8.84
N LEU A 72 -1.33 -0.15 -8.43
CA LEU A 72 -2.42 0.09 -7.47
C LEU A 72 -3.75 0.37 -8.17
N ARG A 73 -3.69 0.90 -9.40
CA ARG A 73 -4.84 1.34 -10.19
C ARG A 73 -5.86 0.23 -10.47
N ALA A 74 -5.38 -1.00 -10.70
CA ALA A 74 -6.24 -2.14 -11.03
C ALA A 74 -7.15 -2.59 -9.87
N GLY A 75 -6.77 -2.31 -8.62
CA GLY A 75 -7.54 -2.65 -7.42
C GLY A 75 -8.05 -1.42 -6.66
N ALA A 76 -8.08 -0.26 -7.32
CA ALA A 76 -8.49 0.99 -6.71
C ALA A 76 -9.92 1.37 -7.09
N THR A 77 -10.71 1.81 -6.13
CA THR A 77 -12.02 2.41 -6.36
C THR A 77 -12.06 3.84 -5.86
N ALA A 78 -12.60 4.74 -6.68
CA ALA A 78 -12.75 6.14 -6.35
C ALA A 78 -14.24 6.46 -6.23
N ASN A 79 -14.63 7.11 -5.14
CA ASN A 79 -15.96 7.64 -4.95
C ASN A 79 -15.87 9.17 -4.85
N CYS A 80 -16.33 9.85 -5.90
CA CYS A 80 -16.34 11.30 -6.01
C CYS A 80 -17.76 11.84 -5.71
N MET A 81 -17.93 12.49 -4.57
CA MET A 81 -19.20 13.08 -4.12
C MET A 81 -19.03 14.59 -3.95
N GLY A 82 -19.11 15.34 -5.05
CA GLY A 82 -18.78 16.76 -5.07
C GLY A 82 -17.32 16.99 -4.67
N GLU A 83 -17.07 17.86 -3.68
CA GLU A 83 -15.72 18.15 -3.17
C GLU A 83 -15.16 17.10 -2.19
N ARG A 84 -15.94 16.07 -1.86
CA ARG A 84 -15.50 14.94 -1.03
C ARG A 84 -15.12 13.77 -1.93
N VAL A 85 -13.86 13.32 -1.82
CA VAL A 85 -13.33 12.21 -2.61
C VAL A 85 -12.77 11.14 -1.68
N THR A 86 -13.26 9.93 -1.86
CA THR A 86 -12.81 8.73 -1.14
C THR A 86 -12.12 7.80 -2.12
N VAL A 87 -10.91 7.36 -1.77
CA VAL A 87 -10.09 6.45 -2.56
C VAL A 87 -9.82 5.21 -1.73
N ASP A 88 -10.27 4.07 -2.24
CA ASP A 88 -9.97 2.76 -1.69
C ASP A 88 -8.90 2.10 -2.54
N VAL A 89 -7.90 1.49 -1.92
CA VAL A 89 -6.85 0.75 -2.62
C VAL A 89 -6.55 -0.57 -1.93
N ALA A 90 -6.42 -1.62 -2.73
CA ALA A 90 -5.99 -2.93 -2.26
C ALA A 90 -4.47 -2.97 -2.08
N VAL A 91 -4.01 -3.30 -0.87
CA VAL A 91 -2.59 -3.51 -0.58
C VAL A 91 -2.26 -5.00 -0.81
N PRO A 92 -1.27 -5.32 -1.67
CA PRO A 92 -0.87 -6.70 -1.89
C PRO A 92 -0.22 -7.29 -0.64
N ILE A 93 -0.56 -8.53 -0.32
CA ILE A 93 0.00 -9.28 0.82
C ILE A 93 1.07 -10.25 0.29
N LEU A 94 2.28 -10.17 0.85
CA LEU A 94 3.42 -11.02 0.44
C LEU A 94 3.32 -12.47 0.91
N PHE A 95 2.37 -12.79 1.79
CA PHE A 95 2.08 -14.14 2.27
C PHE A 95 0.75 -14.69 1.74
N PRO A 96 0.66 -15.05 0.44
CA PRO A 96 -0.59 -15.49 -0.19
C PRO A 96 -1.13 -16.82 0.35
N GLY A 97 -0.30 -17.62 1.06
CA GLY A 97 -0.67 -18.95 1.56
C GLY A 97 -1.29 -19.00 2.97
N MET A 98 -1.40 -17.88 3.68
CA MET A 98 -1.95 -17.84 5.05
C MET A 98 -3.46 -17.53 5.11
N GLY A 99 -4.17 -17.54 3.98
CA GLY A 99 -5.62 -17.27 3.92
C GLY A 99 -6.01 -15.81 4.18
N LEU A 100 -5.04 -14.90 4.30
CA LEU A 100 -5.25 -13.47 4.41
C LEU A 100 -5.40 -12.89 2.99
N GLY A 101 -6.64 -12.66 2.55
CA GLY A 101 -6.92 -11.97 1.28
C GLY A 101 -6.44 -10.52 1.28
N SER A 102 -6.53 -9.80 0.16
CA SER A 102 -6.07 -8.40 0.04
C SER A 102 -6.72 -7.48 1.10
N PHE A 103 -5.92 -6.71 1.83
CA PHE A 103 -6.42 -5.67 2.73
C PHE A 103 -6.77 -4.41 1.92
N THR A 104 -8.03 -3.99 1.97
CA THR A 104 -8.49 -2.74 1.38
C THR A 104 -8.26 -1.60 2.36
N LEU A 105 -7.51 -0.58 1.94
CA LEU A 105 -7.24 0.62 2.71
C LEU A 105 -8.03 1.79 2.12
N GLN A 106 -8.94 2.34 2.93
CA GLN A 106 -9.81 3.46 2.57
C GLN A 106 -9.23 4.79 3.08
N ARG A 107 -9.10 5.79 2.20
CA ARG A 107 -8.71 7.16 2.56
C ARG A 107 -9.63 8.19 1.93
N THR A 108 -10.09 9.15 2.74
CA THR A 108 -11.00 10.22 2.30
C THR A 108 -10.33 11.58 2.44
N ALA A 109 -10.53 12.44 1.46
CA ALA A 109 -10.20 13.86 1.53
C ALA A 109 -11.45 14.69 1.20
N GLN A 110 -11.61 15.81 1.89
CA GLN A 110 -12.68 16.77 1.62
C GLN A 110 -12.07 18.16 1.53
N LEU A 111 -12.44 18.92 0.50
CA LEU A 111 -12.11 20.34 0.44
C LEU A 111 -13.03 21.10 1.42
N PRO A 112 -12.50 21.96 2.32
CA PRO A 112 -13.34 22.79 3.18
C PRO A 112 -14.16 23.76 2.33
N ASN A 113 -15.49 23.74 2.45
CA ASN A 113 -16.30 24.83 1.95
C ASN A 113 -16.01 26.03 2.87
N THR A 114 -15.56 27.15 2.31
CA THR A 114 -15.62 28.43 3.02
C THR A 114 -17.06 28.93 2.89
N GLY A 115 -17.95 28.31 3.66
CA GLY A 115 -19.25 28.89 3.95
C GLY A 115 -19.03 30.15 4.77
N LEU A 116 -19.09 31.30 4.10
CA LEU A 116 -19.69 32.49 4.67
C LEU A 116 -21.02 32.03 5.30
N VAL A 117 -21.05 31.98 6.62
CA VAL A 117 -22.28 31.88 7.40
C VAL A 117 -23.06 33.16 7.10
N PRO A 118 -24.33 33.11 6.66
CA PRO A 118 -25.14 34.31 6.50
C PRO A 118 -25.37 35.02 7.85
#